data_AF-A0A4R3AIE1-F1
#
_entry.id   AF-A0A4R3AIE1-F1
#
_cell.length_a   1.000
_cell.length_b   1.000
_cell.length_c   1.000
_cell.angle_alpha   90.00
_cell.angle_beta   90.00
_cell.angle_gamma   90.00
#
_symmetry.space_group_name_H-M   'P 1'
#
loop_
_entity.id
_entity.type
_entity.pdbx_description
1 polymer ?
#
loop_
_entity_poly.entity_id
_entity_poly.type
_entity_poly.pdbx_seq_one_letter_code
_entity_poly.pdbx_strand_id
1 'polypeptide(L)'
;MKKILFGLVILISTSISFHSKAQTQKNDNFDFFDAVINNHDQIFQLSCIPSAVEMILKYYKVVDFDFYDLQNEWKNKTDGSFRNFDNKELYGITFSQKFVLPRDENFPIDSLFQTIENELKSEKKVIISLPSDEGWHMFIICKQTPDGEFVSYSKHGSHTLILRNTKEIVKKSNGTEIMTYTVSTHL
;
A
#
# COMPACT_ATOMS: atom_id res chain seq x y z
N MET A 1 22.15 28.25 77.15
CA MET A 1 20.90 27.48 76.96
C MET A 1 19.83 28.40 76.38
N LYS A 2 18.96 27.85 75.50
CA LYS A 2 17.99 28.47 74.56
C LYS A 2 18.62 28.73 73.17
N LYS A 3 18.50 27.88 72.12
CA LYS A 3 17.32 27.31 71.39
C LYS A 3 16.38 28.46 70.97
N ILE A 4 16.05 28.76 69.71
CA ILE A 4 15.73 28.03 68.45
C ILE A 4 15.48 29.18 67.41
N LEU A 5 15.71 29.10 66.10
CA LEU A 5 14.84 28.47 65.09
C LEU A 5 15.50 28.53 63.70
N PHE A 6 15.36 27.42 62.98
CA PHE A 6 15.72 27.21 61.58
C PHE A 6 14.94 28.15 60.65
N GLY A 7 15.66 28.89 59.79
CA GLY A 7 15.08 29.51 58.60
C GLY A 7 15.10 28.52 57.44
N LEU A 8 13.95 27.94 57.13
CA LEU A 8 13.73 27.11 55.95
C LEU A 8 13.71 28.01 54.71
N VAL A 9 14.80 28.08 53.95
CA VAL A 9 14.78 28.75 52.64
C VAL A 9 14.23 27.77 51.62
N ILE A 10 12.94 27.93 51.32
CA ILE A 10 12.28 27.30 50.18
C ILE A 10 12.83 27.98 48.92
N LEU A 11 13.82 27.35 48.29
CA LEU A 11 14.21 27.70 46.93
C LEU A 11 13.12 27.19 46.00
N ILE A 12 12.22 28.10 45.65
CA ILE A 12 11.17 27.88 44.65
C ILE A 12 11.86 27.52 43.36
N SER A 13 11.72 26.26 42.97
CA SER A 13 12.10 25.73 41.66
C SER A 13 11.44 26.61 40.60
N THR A 14 12.23 27.44 39.91
CA THR A 14 11.78 28.00 38.64
C THR A 14 11.65 26.81 37.70
N SER A 15 10.43 26.34 37.50
CA SER A 15 10.07 25.47 36.40
C SER A 15 10.46 26.22 35.13
N ILE A 16 11.65 25.92 34.63
CA ILE A 16 11.98 26.16 33.23
C ILE A 16 10.96 25.33 32.49
N SER A 17 9.86 25.96 32.09
CA SER A 17 8.95 25.40 31.13
C SER A 17 9.78 25.22 29.86
N PHE A 18 10.38 24.04 29.71
CA PHE A 18 10.64 23.50 28.40
C PHE A 18 9.27 23.43 27.72
N HIS A 19 8.88 24.53 27.08
CA HIS A 19 8.10 24.42 25.88
C HIS A 19 9.01 23.66 24.91
N SER A 20 8.95 22.33 25.02
CA SER A 20 9.01 21.52 23.82
C SER A 20 7.96 22.13 22.91
N LYS A 21 8.40 23.04 22.03
CA LYS A 21 7.78 23.13 20.74
C LYS A 21 7.94 21.71 20.23
N ALA A 22 6.90 20.90 20.39
CA ALA A 22 6.66 19.84 19.46
C ALA A 22 6.67 20.56 18.12
N GLN A 23 7.84 20.59 17.48
CA GLN A 23 7.91 20.70 16.05
C GLN A 23 7.10 19.49 15.62
N THR A 24 5.81 19.70 15.41
CA THR A 24 5.13 19.15 14.26
C THR A 24 6.04 19.53 13.10
N GLN A 25 7.02 18.66 12.84
CA GLN A 25 7.52 18.50 11.51
C GLN A 25 6.26 18.31 10.70
N LYS A 26 5.94 19.35 9.94
CA LYS A 26 4.94 19.35 8.90
C LYS A 26 5.44 18.37 7.85
N ASN A 27 5.37 17.08 8.18
CA ASN A 27 5.59 15.99 7.25
C ASN A 27 4.26 15.81 6.52
N ASP A 28 3.86 16.87 5.81
CA ASP A 28 2.61 16.94 5.03
C ASP A 28 2.76 16.16 3.72
N ASN A 29 3.32 14.95 3.82
CA ASN A 29 3.29 13.99 2.75
C ASN A 29 2.75 12.67 3.30
N PHE A 30 1.58 12.74 3.94
CA PHE A 30 0.70 11.58 3.93
C PHE A 30 0.36 11.35 2.46
N ASP A 31 0.93 10.29 1.87
CA ASP A 31 0.51 9.83 0.55
C ASP A 31 -1.01 9.62 0.67
N PHE A 32 -1.81 10.24 -0.20
CA PHE A 32 -3.27 10.06 -0.17
C PHE A 32 -3.64 8.57 -0.20
N PHE A 33 -2.75 7.75 -0.78
CA PHE A 33 -2.87 6.30 -0.72
C PHE A 33 -2.83 5.71 0.69
N ASP A 34 -2.09 6.27 1.64
CA ASP A 34 -2.13 5.84 3.04
C ASP A 34 -3.54 6.01 3.63
N ALA A 35 -4.25 7.09 3.26
CA ALA A 35 -5.64 7.28 3.65
C ALA A 35 -6.55 6.22 3.00
N VAL A 36 -6.30 5.85 1.74
CA VAL A 36 -7.01 4.73 1.07
C VAL A 36 -6.81 3.43 1.82
N ILE A 37 -5.57 3.03 2.08
CA ILE A 37 -5.28 1.77 2.79
C ILE A 37 -5.91 1.73 4.18
N ASN A 38 -5.85 2.83 4.93
CA ASN A 38 -6.38 2.90 6.29
C ASN A 38 -7.92 2.88 6.35
N ASN A 39 -8.61 3.20 5.25
CA ASN A 39 -10.07 3.22 5.17
C ASN A 39 -10.65 2.13 4.23
N HIS A 40 -9.82 1.22 3.74
CA HIS A 40 -10.22 0.12 2.86
C HIS A 40 -10.15 -1.21 3.60
N ASP A 41 -11.11 -2.11 3.38
CA ASP A 41 -11.10 -3.48 3.88
C ASP A 41 -11.22 -4.49 2.73
N GLN A 42 -10.61 -5.66 2.91
CA GLN A 42 -10.96 -6.81 2.07
C GLN A 42 -12.17 -7.52 2.69
N ILE A 43 -13.36 -7.32 2.12
CA ILE A 43 -14.63 -7.73 2.77
C ILE A 43 -15.02 -9.19 2.53
N PHE A 44 -14.36 -9.91 1.61
CA PHE A 44 -14.49 -11.35 1.42
C PHE A 44 -13.11 -12.03 1.40
N GLN A 45 -13.02 -13.29 1.81
CA GLN A 45 -11.73 -13.99 1.90
C GLN A 45 -11.04 -14.09 0.53
N LEU A 46 -11.80 -14.30 -0.54
CA LEU A 46 -11.27 -14.49 -1.90
C LEU A 46 -11.45 -13.27 -2.81
N SER A 47 -11.63 -12.07 -2.23
CA SER A 47 -11.78 -10.81 -2.98
C SER A 47 -10.50 -9.98 -3.07
N CYS A 48 -9.32 -10.57 -2.87
CA CYS A 48 -8.04 -9.84 -2.90
C CYS A 48 -7.78 -9.11 -4.24
N ILE A 49 -8.21 -9.68 -5.36
CA ILE A 49 -8.11 -9.07 -6.69
C ILE A 49 -8.99 -7.81 -6.82
N PRO A 50 -10.33 -7.89 -6.66
CA PRO A 50 -11.16 -6.68 -6.71
C PRO A 50 -10.82 -5.68 -5.61
N SER A 51 -10.40 -6.13 -4.42
CA SER A 51 -9.93 -5.23 -3.35
C SER A 51 -8.75 -4.36 -3.81
N ALA A 52 -7.75 -4.95 -4.47
CA ALA A 52 -6.63 -4.20 -5.01
C ALA A 52 -7.04 -3.22 -6.12
N VAL A 53 -7.97 -3.61 -6.99
CA VAL A 53 -8.52 -2.72 -8.04
C VAL A 53 -9.26 -1.55 -7.41
N GLU A 54 -10.14 -1.80 -6.43
CA GLU A 54 -10.88 -0.75 -5.72
C GLU A 54 -9.96 0.23 -5.00
N MET A 55 -8.86 -0.23 -4.40
CA MET A 55 -7.87 0.68 -3.80
C MET A 55 -7.25 1.62 -4.84
N ILE A 56 -7.03 1.17 -6.08
CA ILE A 56 -6.59 2.05 -7.18
C ILE A 56 -7.70 3.04 -7.56
N LEU A 57 -8.95 2.59 -7.70
CA LEU A 57 -10.07 3.49 -8.01
C LEU A 57 -10.24 4.59 -6.93
N LYS A 58 -10.15 4.20 -5.65
CA LYS A 58 -10.19 5.12 -4.50
C LYS A 58 -9.02 6.10 -4.52
N TYR A 59 -7.82 5.64 -4.87
CA TYR A 59 -6.63 6.50 -5.01
C TYR A 59 -6.83 7.62 -6.04
N TYR A 60 -7.47 7.30 -7.17
CA TYR A 60 -7.81 8.30 -8.18
C TYR A 60 -9.08 9.10 -7.88
N LYS A 61 -9.73 8.85 -6.74
CA LYS A 61 -10.96 9.54 -6.30
C LYS A 61 -12.11 9.44 -7.32
N VAL A 62 -12.12 8.36 -8.11
CA VAL A 62 -13.20 8.08 -9.06
C VAL A 62 -14.34 7.27 -8.44
N VAL A 63 -14.14 6.81 -7.20
CA VAL A 63 -15.13 6.19 -6.32
C VAL A 63 -14.84 6.61 -4.86
N ASP A 64 -15.85 6.51 -4.00
CA ASP A 64 -15.75 6.85 -2.57
C ASP A 64 -15.03 5.77 -1.74
N PHE A 65 -14.63 6.12 -0.50
CA PHE A 65 -13.94 5.18 0.40
C PHE A 65 -14.80 3.96 0.79
N ASP A 66 -16.12 4.08 0.80
CA ASP A 66 -17.08 3.00 1.09
C ASP A 66 -17.46 2.19 -0.16
N PHE A 67 -16.86 2.47 -1.32
CA PHE A 67 -17.06 1.68 -2.52
C PHE A 67 -16.52 0.26 -2.35
N TYR A 68 -17.40 -0.73 -2.45
CA TYR A 68 -17.07 -2.15 -2.35
C TYR A 68 -17.80 -2.99 -3.41
N ASP A 69 -18.30 -2.36 -4.48
CA ASP A 69 -19.17 -3.02 -5.44
C ASP A 69 -18.46 -4.16 -6.18
N LEU A 70 -17.16 -4.00 -6.50
CA LEU A 70 -16.41 -5.05 -7.18
C LEU A 70 -16.20 -6.24 -6.25
N GLN A 71 -15.92 -6.01 -4.97
CA GLN A 71 -15.84 -7.08 -3.98
C GLN A 71 -17.20 -7.73 -3.73
N ASN A 72 -18.30 -6.97 -3.69
CA ASN A 72 -19.66 -7.46 -3.50
C ASN A 72 -20.17 -8.30 -4.68
N GLU A 73 -19.80 -7.94 -5.91
CA GLU A 73 -20.08 -8.72 -7.10
C GLU A 73 -19.26 -10.03 -7.09
N TRP A 74 -17.98 -9.94 -6.70
CA TRP A 74 -17.06 -11.06 -6.70
C TRP A 74 -17.31 -12.09 -5.59
N LYS A 75 -17.61 -11.61 -4.38
CA LYS A 75 -17.77 -12.41 -3.15
C LYS A 75 -16.56 -13.32 -2.91
N ASN A 76 -16.79 -14.61 -2.74
CA ASN A 76 -15.76 -15.65 -2.55
C ASN A 76 -15.55 -16.47 -3.83
N LYS A 77 -15.49 -15.82 -5.00
CA LYS A 77 -15.16 -16.50 -6.26
C LYS A 77 -13.74 -17.08 -6.22
N THR A 78 -13.59 -18.37 -6.54
CA THR A 78 -12.34 -19.13 -6.40
C THR A 78 -11.52 -19.26 -7.70
N ASP A 79 -12.15 -19.12 -8.86
CA ASP A 79 -11.56 -19.24 -10.20
C ASP A 79 -11.13 -17.88 -10.79
N GLY A 80 -10.97 -16.88 -9.92
CA GLY A 80 -10.63 -15.51 -10.31
C GLY A 80 -9.15 -15.30 -10.64
N SER A 81 -8.87 -14.38 -11.56
CA SER A 81 -7.50 -13.98 -11.93
C SER A 81 -7.47 -12.53 -12.43
N PHE A 82 -6.27 -11.97 -12.67
CA PHE A 82 -6.13 -10.65 -13.30
C PHE A 82 -6.82 -10.54 -14.67
N ARG A 83 -7.04 -11.65 -15.38
CA ARG A 83 -7.82 -11.67 -16.64
C ARG A 83 -9.23 -11.14 -16.48
N ASN A 84 -9.81 -11.19 -15.29
CA ASN A 84 -11.13 -10.63 -15.03
C ASN A 84 -11.16 -9.10 -15.11
N PHE A 85 -10.00 -8.43 -15.05
CA PHE A 85 -9.82 -6.99 -15.12
C PHE A 85 -8.94 -6.54 -16.29
N ASP A 86 -8.27 -7.47 -16.98
CA ASP A 86 -7.41 -7.15 -18.12
C ASP A 86 -8.21 -6.49 -19.26
N ASN A 87 -7.69 -5.34 -19.72
CA ASN A 87 -8.29 -4.44 -20.71
C ASN A 87 -9.70 -3.92 -20.36
N LYS A 88 -10.12 -4.02 -19.10
CA LYS A 88 -11.37 -3.41 -18.64
C LYS A 88 -11.14 -1.97 -18.23
N GLU A 89 -12.00 -1.09 -18.73
CA GLU A 89 -12.14 0.27 -18.24
C GLU A 89 -13.16 0.31 -17.11
N LEU A 90 -12.75 0.86 -15.97
CA LEU A 90 -13.58 1.08 -14.79
C LEU A 90 -13.39 2.54 -14.39
N TYR A 91 -14.47 3.33 -14.44
CA TYR A 91 -14.46 4.74 -14.03
C TYR A 91 -13.33 5.57 -14.67
N GLY A 92 -13.08 5.39 -15.97
CA GLY A 92 -12.03 6.11 -16.70
C GLY A 92 -10.61 5.57 -16.49
N ILE A 93 -10.45 4.41 -15.84
CA ILE A 93 -9.17 3.75 -15.64
C ILE A 93 -9.19 2.38 -16.32
N THR A 94 -8.28 2.18 -17.26
CA THR A 94 -8.13 0.91 -17.98
C THR A 94 -7.01 0.10 -17.39
N PHE A 95 -7.32 -1.09 -16.90
CA PHE A 95 -6.35 -2.01 -16.31
C PHE A 95 -5.74 -2.93 -17.37
N SER A 96 -4.47 -3.29 -17.19
CA SER A 96 -3.74 -4.18 -18.09
C SER A 96 -2.89 -5.16 -17.30
N GLN A 97 -3.14 -6.45 -17.51
CA GLN A 97 -2.31 -7.53 -17.00
C GLN A 97 -0.98 -7.57 -17.78
N LYS A 98 0.13 -7.77 -17.07
CA LYS A 98 1.46 -7.92 -17.66
C LYS A 98 2.15 -9.15 -17.08
N PHE A 99 3.15 -9.65 -17.82
CA PHE A 99 4.00 -10.77 -17.44
C PHE A 99 3.24 -12.10 -17.21
N VAL A 100 2.25 -12.39 -18.06
CA VAL A 100 1.53 -13.67 -18.10
C VAL A 100 2.44 -14.76 -18.67
N LEU A 101 3.41 -15.18 -17.87
CA LEU A 101 4.50 -16.09 -18.25
C LEU A 101 4.66 -17.18 -17.17
N PRO A 102 5.16 -18.38 -17.55
CA PRO A 102 5.54 -19.39 -16.57
C PRO A 102 6.55 -18.87 -15.56
N ARG A 103 6.37 -19.20 -14.28
CA ARG A 103 7.29 -18.84 -13.20
C ARG A 103 8.43 -19.84 -13.12
N ASP A 104 9.44 -19.65 -13.96
CA ASP A 104 10.61 -20.50 -14.07
C ASP A 104 11.91 -19.67 -14.19
N GLU A 105 13.04 -20.36 -14.35
CA GLU A 105 14.37 -19.73 -14.46
C GLU A 105 14.52 -18.75 -15.63
N ASN A 106 13.65 -18.82 -16.63
CA ASN A 106 13.65 -17.94 -17.79
C ASN A 106 12.73 -16.73 -17.61
N PHE A 107 12.05 -16.60 -16.47
CA PHE A 107 11.18 -15.46 -16.20
C PHE A 107 11.97 -14.14 -16.22
N PRO A 108 11.52 -13.10 -16.96
CA PRO A 108 12.29 -11.88 -17.16
C PRO A 108 12.17 -10.92 -15.96
N ILE A 109 12.75 -11.30 -14.81
CA ILE A 109 12.66 -10.56 -13.54
C ILE A 109 13.13 -9.10 -13.68
N ASP A 110 14.23 -8.85 -14.39
CA ASP A 110 14.75 -7.49 -14.55
C ASP A 110 13.79 -6.61 -15.36
N SER A 111 13.13 -7.16 -16.38
CA SER A 111 12.11 -6.44 -17.15
C SER A 111 10.86 -6.16 -16.32
N LEU A 112 10.46 -7.11 -15.46
CA LEU A 112 9.37 -6.92 -14.50
C LEU A 112 9.67 -5.76 -13.54
N PHE A 113 10.84 -5.74 -12.92
CA PHE A 113 11.23 -4.66 -12.02
C PHE A 113 11.37 -3.32 -12.73
N GLN A 114 11.96 -3.30 -13.92
CA GLN A 114 12.07 -2.06 -14.70
C GLN A 114 10.69 -1.50 -15.06
N THR A 115 9.72 -2.38 -15.38
CA THR A 115 8.33 -1.96 -15.66
C THR A 115 7.70 -1.33 -14.43
N ILE A 116 7.82 -1.97 -13.26
CA ILE A 116 7.29 -1.43 -12.00
C ILE A 116 7.93 -0.08 -11.68
N GLU A 117 9.26 0.04 -11.81
CA GLU A 117 9.98 1.30 -11.56
C GLU A 117 9.51 2.43 -12.47
N ASN A 118 9.21 2.14 -13.73
CA ASN A 118 8.73 3.15 -14.68
C ASN A 118 7.32 3.65 -14.32
N GLU A 119 6.44 2.76 -13.86
CA GLU A 119 5.12 3.14 -13.33
C GLU A 119 5.27 4.01 -12.07
N LEU A 120 6.11 3.59 -11.12
CA LEU A 120 6.38 4.34 -9.88
C LEU A 120 6.98 5.73 -10.15
N LYS A 121 7.90 5.85 -11.12
CA LYS A 121 8.46 7.14 -11.56
C LYS A 121 7.41 8.08 -12.18
N SER A 122 6.34 7.51 -12.71
CA SER A 122 5.18 8.23 -13.23
C SER A 122 4.13 8.49 -12.16
N GLU A 123 4.51 8.38 -10.88
CA GLU A 123 3.66 8.54 -9.69
C GLU A 123 2.46 7.56 -9.64
N LYS A 124 2.48 6.51 -10.46
CA LYS A 124 1.47 5.45 -10.44
C LYS A 124 1.84 4.37 -9.44
N LYS A 125 0.84 3.56 -9.11
CA LYS A 125 0.94 2.37 -8.25
C LYS A 125 0.82 1.11 -9.12
N VAL A 126 1.31 -0.02 -8.65
CA VAL A 126 1.23 -1.30 -9.41
C VAL A 126 0.61 -2.37 -8.54
N ILE A 127 -0.40 -3.08 -9.05
CA ILE A 127 -0.93 -4.27 -8.37
C ILE A 127 -0.03 -5.44 -8.72
N ILE A 128 0.41 -6.21 -7.73
CA ILE A 128 1.30 -7.35 -7.88
C ILE A 128 0.72 -8.56 -7.17
N SER A 129 0.78 -9.72 -7.81
CA SER A 129 0.47 -11.00 -7.18
C SER A 129 1.70 -11.52 -6.46
N LEU A 130 1.60 -11.88 -5.17
CA LEU A 130 2.74 -12.42 -4.40
C LEU A 130 2.31 -13.67 -3.63
N PRO A 131 3.24 -14.61 -3.36
CA PRO A 131 2.94 -15.72 -2.48
C PRO A 131 2.58 -15.26 -1.07
N SER A 132 1.70 -16.01 -0.44
CA SER A 132 1.18 -15.87 0.92
C SER A 132 0.86 -17.27 1.48
N ASP A 133 0.54 -17.36 2.77
CA ASP A 133 0.30 -18.65 3.43
C ASP A 133 -0.85 -19.45 2.79
N GLU A 134 -1.87 -18.78 2.25
CA GLU A 134 -3.06 -19.40 1.62
C GLU A 134 -2.95 -19.48 0.08
N GLY A 135 -1.76 -19.26 -0.50
CA GLY A 135 -1.55 -19.26 -1.94
C GLY A 135 -1.07 -17.90 -2.46
N TRP A 136 -1.77 -17.32 -3.43
CA TRP A 136 -1.38 -16.02 -4.00
C TRP A 136 -2.29 -14.90 -3.50
N HIS A 137 -1.70 -13.78 -3.11
CA HIS A 137 -2.41 -12.61 -2.61
C HIS A 137 -1.99 -11.35 -3.35
N MET A 138 -2.92 -10.39 -3.47
CA MET A 138 -2.66 -9.17 -4.22
C MET A 138 -2.14 -8.07 -3.30
N PHE A 139 -1.05 -7.45 -3.71
CA PHE A 139 -0.48 -6.28 -3.06
C PHE A 139 -0.41 -5.11 -4.03
N ILE A 140 -0.27 -3.89 -3.50
CA ILE A 140 -0.07 -2.68 -4.27
C ILE A 140 1.31 -2.13 -3.93
N ILE A 141 2.19 -2.11 -4.93
CA ILE A 141 3.51 -1.48 -4.84
C ILE A 141 3.30 0.02 -4.88
N CYS A 142 3.70 0.69 -3.80
CA CYS A 142 3.39 2.11 -3.61
C CYS A 142 4.57 3.05 -3.80
N LYS A 143 5.77 2.56 -3.50
CA LYS A 143 7.00 3.33 -3.55
C LYS A 143 8.22 2.41 -3.61
N GLN A 144 9.31 2.99 -4.06
CA GLN A 144 10.64 2.41 -3.98
C GLN A 144 11.43 3.09 -2.85
N THR A 145 12.13 2.30 -2.05
CA THR A 145 13.04 2.81 -1.01
C THR A 145 14.36 3.30 -1.61
N PRO A 146 15.17 4.09 -0.88
CA PRO A 146 16.45 4.58 -1.39
C PRO A 146 17.45 3.49 -1.80
N ASP A 147 17.39 2.32 -1.19
CA ASP A 147 18.18 1.12 -1.54
C ASP A 147 17.57 0.31 -2.70
N GLY A 148 16.46 0.79 -3.27
CA GLY A 148 15.88 0.26 -4.49
C GLY A 148 14.85 -0.85 -4.29
N GLU A 149 14.46 -1.17 -3.06
CA GLU A 149 13.44 -2.17 -2.72
C GLU A 149 12.01 -1.59 -2.85
N PHE A 150 11.02 -2.45 -3.09
CA PHE A 150 9.64 -2.05 -3.25
C PHE A 150 8.85 -2.25 -1.95
N VAL A 151 8.13 -1.20 -1.53
CA VAL A 151 7.18 -1.26 -0.42
C VAL A 151 5.78 -1.53 -0.97
N SER A 152 5.19 -2.63 -0.52
CA SER A 152 3.90 -3.10 -1.00
C SER A 152 2.89 -3.23 0.14
N TYR A 153 1.64 -2.86 -0.13
CA TYR A 153 0.55 -2.86 0.84
C TYR A 153 -0.57 -3.77 0.38
N SER A 154 -1.27 -4.40 1.32
CA SER A 154 -2.49 -5.15 1.04
C SER A 154 -3.43 -5.12 2.25
N LYS A 155 -4.62 -5.68 2.09
CA LYS A 155 -5.61 -5.87 3.14
C LYS A 155 -5.93 -7.34 3.30
N HIS A 156 -6.16 -7.74 4.55
CA HIS A 156 -6.75 -9.03 4.91
C HIS A 156 -7.82 -8.76 5.98
N GLY A 157 -9.09 -8.74 5.56
CA GLY A 157 -10.12 -8.06 6.34
C GLY A 157 -9.74 -6.59 6.50
N SER A 158 -9.79 -6.11 7.75
CA SER A 158 -9.35 -4.76 8.12
C SER A 158 -7.87 -4.63 8.48
N HIS A 159 -7.11 -5.73 8.46
CA HIS A 159 -5.68 -5.68 8.76
C HIS A 159 -4.89 -5.23 7.54
N THR A 160 -4.00 -4.26 7.74
CA THR A 160 -3.06 -3.81 6.72
C THR A 160 -1.81 -4.69 6.75
N LEU A 161 -1.49 -5.29 5.60
CA LEU A 161 -0.27 -6.04 5.38
C LEU A 161 0.75 -5.13 4.70
N ILE A 162 2.00 -5.15 5.16
CA ILE A 162 3.08 -4.32 4.61
C ILE A 162 4.29 -5.21 4.33
N LEU A 163 4.73 -5.25 3.09
CA LEU A 163 5.96 -5.92 2.66
C LEU A 163 7.01 -4.89 2.28
N ARG A 164 8.24 -5.11 2.77
CA ARG A 164 9.40 -4.23 2.53
C ARG A 164 10.56 -4.96 1.86
N ASN A 165 10.30 -6.13 1.30
CA ASN A 165 11.26 -7.01 0.61
C ASN A 165 10.63 -7.65 -0.64
N THR A 166 9.78 -6.89 -1.34
CA THR A 166 8.97 -7.41 -2.46
C THR A 166 9.82 -7.98 -3.58
N LYS A 167 10.94 -7.34 -3.96
CA LYS A 167 11.85 -7.84 -5.00
C LYS A 167 12.46 -9.18 -4.60
N GLU A 168 12.82 -9.35 -3.33
CA GLU A 168 13.31 -10.64 -2.81
C GLU A 168 12.25 -11.74 -2.96
N ILE A 169 10.99 -11.46 -2.61
CA ILE A 169 9.87 -12.41 -2.74
C ILE A 169 9.67 -12.81 -4.21
N VAL A 170 9.67 -11.83 -5.13
CA VAL A 170 9.53 -12.10 -6.56
C VAL A 170 10.68 -12.98 -7.09
N LYS A 171 11.91 -12.70 -6.68
CA LYS A 171 13.08 -13.51 -7.06
C LYS A 171 12.96 -14.95 -6.57
N LYS A 172 12.58 -15.15 -5.31
CA LYS A 172 12.38 -16.49 -4.72
C LYS A 172 11.23 -17.27 -5.38
N SER A 173 10.28 -16.56 -5.97
CA SER A 173 9.11 -17.15 -6.65
C SER A 173 9.35 -17.43 -8.13
N ASN A 174 10.54 -17.15 -8.66
CA ASN A 174 10.86 -17.20 -10.09
C ASN A 174 9.87 -16.39 -10.94
N GLY A 175 9.47 -15.21 -10.44
CA GLY A 175 8.60 -14.29 -11.15
C GLY A 175 7.18 -14.20 -10.62
N THR A 176 6.41 -13.28 -11.21
CA THR A 176 5.00 -13.07 -10.93
C THR A 176 4.32 -12.20 -11.99
N GLU A 177 3.00 -12.11 -11.92
CA GLU A 177 2.21 -11.22 -12.75
C GLU A 177 1.92 -9.92 -12.01
N ILE A 178 1.74 -8.85 -12.78
CA ILE A 178 1.32 -7.54 -12.29
C ILE A 178 0.13 -7.03 -13.09
N MET A 179 -0.55 -6.04 -12.53
CA MET A 179 -1.54 -5.25 -13.23
C MET A 179 -1.13 -3.78 -13.15
N THR A 180 -0.99 -3.16 -14.32
CA THR A 180 -0.79 -1.71 -14.47
C THR A 180 -2.07 -1.09 -15.01
N TYR A 181 -2.10 0.23 -15.14
CA TYR A 181 -3.28 0.92 -15.65
C TYR A 181 -2.94 2.23 -16.35
N THR A 182 -3.87 2.67 -17.19
CA THR A 182 -3.87 3.99 -17.81
C THR A 182 -5.10 4.75 -17.38
N VAL A 183 -4.91 6.04 -17.10
CA VAL A 183 -5.96 6.96 -16.71
C VAL A 183 -6.35 7.75 -17.96
N SER A 184 -7.62 7.70 -18.35
CA SER A 184 -8.12 8.50 -19.46
C SER A 184 -7.95 9.99 -19.14
N THR A 185 -7.54 10.80 -20.12
CA THR A 185 -7.17 12.22 -19.97
C THR A 185 -8.32 13.17 -19.60
N HIS A 186 -9.45 12.64 -19.12
CA HIS A 186 -10.66 13.39 -18.78
C HIS A 186 -11.04 13.30 -17.30
N LEU A 187 -10.16 12.76 -16.44
CA LEU A 187 -10.32 12.70 -14.99
C LEU A 187 -9.75 13.92 -14.27
#